data_AF-A0A822H726-F1
#
_entry.id   AF-A0A822H726-F1
#
_cell.length_a   1.000
_cell.length_b   1.000
_cell.length_c   1.000
_cell.angle_alpha   90.00
_cell.angle_beta   90.00
_cell.angle_gamma   90.00
#
_symmetry.space_group_name_H-M   'P 1'
#
loop_
_entity.id
_entity.type
_entity.pdbx_description
1 polymer ?
#
loop_
_entity_poly.entity_id
_entity_poly.type
_entity_poly.pdbx_seq_one_letter_code
_entity_poly.pdbx_strand_id
1 'polypeptide(L)'
;IFNLTGDSGGPIFRWIGDRWEQVGIVSYRMNSCTLVNCQIVFTRIVAFYKWIERVVGRMNNKISATPSTRTATATVSRPTNVYICNKNNMSCGCGLTNVALTPSRIVGGEEAIPYSWSMVVSLRYDCLNNGNLTTHCCGGTILNEYYILTAAHCVDKINQSSILTQNITIAAGIHNLTEDNQTIRRVDRIFIHSGYTGPAHWFKNDIAILHLTEPLDLDTNPRITRTCRPPRMNTQQD
;
A
#
# COMPACT_ATOMS: atom_id res chain seq x y z
N ILE A 1 5.01 -13.72 12.64
CA ILE A 1 3.74 -13.51 13.39
C ILE A 1 3.24 -12.13 13.00
N PHE A 2 2.09 -12.01 12.32
CA PHE A 2 1.48 -10.70 12.05
C PHE A 2 0.81 -10.20 13.33
N ASN A 3 1.53 -9.40 14.10
CA ASN A 3 0.91 -8.61 15.15
C ASN A 3 0.12 -7.50 14.41
N LEU A 4 -1.17 -7.74 14.15
CA LEU A 4 -2.05 -6.89 13.32
C LEU A 4 -2.31 -5.48 13.89
N THR A 5 -1.57 -5.09 14.92
CA THR A 5 -1.65 -3.75 15.49
C THR A 5 -0.56 -2.90 14.83
N GLY A 6 -0.95 -2.17 13.78
CA GLY A 6 -0.07 -1.26 13.01
C GLY A 6 0.04 -1.58 11.52
N ASP A 7 -0.25 -2.80 11.09
CA ASP A 7 -0.22 -3.19 9.66
C ASP A 7 -1.51 -2.84 8.90
N SER A 8 -2.59 -2.56 9.62
CA SER A 8 -3.87 -2.08 9.09
C SER A 8 -3.66 -0.87 8.17
N GLY A 9 -4.35 -0.85 7.04
CA GLY A 9 -4.13 0.15 5.99
C GLY A 9 -2.95 -0.13 5.06
N GLY A 10 -2.08 -1.09 5.38
CA GLY A 10 -0.99 -1.55 4.53
C GLY A 10 -1.45 -2.33 3.29
N PRO A 11 -0.57 -2.49 2.29
CA PRO A 11 -0.91 -3.15 1.03
C PRO A 11 -0.88 -4.67 1.10
N ILE A 12 -1.69 -5.29 0.25
CA ILE A 12 -1.54 -6.69 -0.18
C ILE A 12 -1.16 -6.68 -1.66
N PHE A 13 -0.02 -7.29 -2.00
CA PHE A 13 0.49 -7.37 -3.36
C PHE A 13 0.29 -8.75 -3.99
N ARG A 14 0.12 -8.76 -5.30
CA ARG A 14 0.16 -9.97 -6.14
C ARG A 14 0.99 -9.71 -7.38
N TRP A 15 1.82 -10.67 -7.76
CA TRP A 15 2.53 -10.64 -9.04
C TRP A 15 1.53 -10.91 -10.18
N ILE A 16 1.36 -9.95 -11.08
CA ILE A 16 0.45 -10.03 -12.22
C ILE A 16 1.21 -9.57 -13.47
N GLY A 17 1.31 -10.47 -14.45
CA GLY A 17 2.14 -10.23 -15.64
C GLY A 17 3.62 -10.15 -15.27
N ASP A 18 4.15 -8.93 -15.28
CA ASP A 18 5.56 -8.60 -15.07
C ASP A 18 5.79 -7.67 -13.85
N ARG A 19 4.76 -7.46 -13.01
CA ARG A 19 4.84 -6.51 -11.89
C ARG A 19 4.04 -6.91 -10.66
N TRP A 20 4.41 -6.34 -9.51
CA TRP A 20 3.58 -6.38 -8.31
C TRP A 20 2.47 -5.34 -8.41
N GLU A 21 1.22 -5.81 -8.33
CA GLU A 21 0.05 -4.96 -8.24
C GLU A 21 -0.55 -5.03 -6.84
N GLN A 22 -1.00 -3.88 -6.33
CA GLN A 22 -1.73 -3.85 -5.07
C GLN A 22 -3.16 -4.34 -5.30
N VAL A 23 -3.50 -5.48 -4.73
CA VAL A 23 -4.82 -6.10 -4.89
C VAL A 23 -5.73 -5.87 -3.69
N GLY A 24 -5.16 -5.51 -2.54
CA GLY A 24 -5.92 -5.29 -1.32
C GLY A 24 -5.27 -4.31 -0.34
N ILE A 25 -6.07 -3.95 0.66
CA ILE A 25 -5.68 -3.16 1.84
C ILE A 25 -5.97 -4.02 3.06
N VAL A 26 -5.01 -4.17 3.97
CA VAL A 26 -5.20 -4.88 5.24
C VAL A 26 -6.23 -4.10 6.07
N SER A 27 -7.27 -4.79 6.53
CA SER A 27 -8.36 -4.19 7.29
C SER A 27 -8.30 -4.69 8.74
N TYR A 28 -9.21 -5.57 9.17
CA TYR A 28 -9.28 -6.05 10.55
C TYR A 28 -9.17 -7.59 10.64
N ARG A 29 -9.07 -8.08 11.88
CA ARG A 29 -9.23 -9.50 12.23
C ARG A 29 -10.59 -9.78 12.85
N MET A 30 -11.17 -10.93 12.57
CA MET A 30 -12.35 -11.40 13.30
C MET A 30 -11.95 -11.93 14.69
N ASN A 31 -12.73 -11.57 15.72
CA ASN A 31 -12.36 -11.68 17.15
C ASN A 31 -12.31 -13.11 17.74
N SER A 32 -12.58 -14.16 16.97
CA SER A 32 -12.66 -15.54 17.46
C SER A 32 -11.48 -16.39 16.98
N CYS A 33 -10.26 -16.15 17.51
CA CYS A 33 -9.12 -16.93 17.01
C CYS A 33 -8.06 -17.33 18.04
N THR A 34 -7.88 -18.64 18.20
CA THR A 34 -6.62 -19.30 18.57
C THR A 34 -5.79 -19.54 17.28
N LEU A 35 -4.47 -19.72 17.41
CA LEU A 35 -3.42 -19.62 16.37
C LEU A 35 -3.64 -20.35 15.01
N VAL A 36 -4.68 -21.18 14.84
CA VAL A 36 -4.84 -22.10 13.70
C VAL A 36 -5.88 -21.62 12.67
N ASN A 37 -6.78 -20.67 12.96
CA ASN A 37 -7.91 -20.31 12.07
C ASN A 37 -8.17 -18.80 11.87
N CYS A 38 -7.12 -17.97 11.78
CA CYS A 38 -7.31 -16.51 11.73
C CYS A 38 -7.68 -16.04 10.33
N GLN A 39 -8.93 -15.59 10.16
CA GLN A 39 -9.36 -14.90 8.95
C GLN A 39 -8.96 -13.42 9.05
N ILE A 40 -7.95 -13.04 8.27
CA ILE A 40 -7.57 -11.65 8.04
C ILE A 40 -8.50 -11.11 6.94
N VAL A 41 -9.19 -10.01 7.23
CA VAL A 41 -10.08 -9.35 6.28
C VAL A 41 -9.30 -8.27 5.53
N PHE A 42 -9.55 -8.14 4.24
CA PHE A 42 -8.93 -7.15 3.38
C PHE A 42 -9.96 -6.47 2.48
N THR A 43 -9.73 -5.19 2.21
CA THR A 43 -10.53 -4.43 1.25
C THR A 43 -9.96 -4.64 -0.16
N ARG A 44 -10.76 -5.17 -1.09
CA ARG A 44 -10.36 -5.40 -2.48
C ARG A 44 -10.31 -4.09 -3.27
N ILE A 45 -9.12 -3.63 -3.65
CA ILE A 45 -8.90 -2.32 -4.30
C ILE A 45 -9.66 -2.20 -5.63
N VAL A 46 -9.75 -3.27 -6.40
CA VAL A 46 -10.40 -3.26 -7.71
C VAL A 46 -11.87 -2.83 -7.62
N ALA A 47 -12.56 -3.14 -6.52
CA ALA A 47 -13.95 -2.73 -6.31
C ALA A 47 -14.11 -1.21 -6.15
N PHE A 48 -13.04 -0.49 -5.82
CA PHE A 48 -13.03 0.95 -5.55
C PHE A 48 -12.33 1.77 -6.64
N TYR A 49 -11.94 1.16 -7.76
CA TYR A 49 -11.16 1.82 -8.82
C TYR A 49 -11.78 3.16 -9.26
N LYS A 50 -13.09 3.17 -9.55
CA LYS A 50 -13.83 4.38 -9.94
C LYS A 50 -13.83 5.46 -8.85
N TRP A 51 -13.88 5.08 -7.58
CA TRP A 51 -13.81 6.03 -6.47
C TRP A 51 -12.40 6.58 -6.31
N ILE A 52 -11.37 5.74 -6.38
CA ILE A 52 -9.96 6.16 -6.34
C ILE A 52 -9.65 7.16 -7.45
N GLU A 53 -10.12 6.91 -8.69
CA GLU A 53 -9.95 7.85 -9.80
C GLU A 53 -10.66 9.18 -9.59
N ARG A 54 -11.85 9.19 -8.97
CA ARG A 54 -12.56 10.44 -8.66
C ARG A 54 -11.82 11.29 -7.65
N VAL A 55 -11.19 10.66 -6.65
CA VAL A 55 -10.45 11.39 -5.60
C VAL A 55 -9.09 11.88 -6.10
N VAL A 56 -8.31 11.00 -6.73
CA VAL A 56 -6.92 11.28 -7.12
C VAL A 56 -6.83 11.96 -8.49
N GLY A 57 -7.93 11.99 -9.24
CA GLY A 57 -7.94 12.32 -10.66
C GLY A 57 -7.48 11.14 -11.52
N ARG A 58 -7.76 11.23 -12.83
CA ARG A 58 -7.14 10.33 -13.81
C ARG A 58 -5.64 10.62 -13.81
N MET A 59 -4.84 9.70 -13.27
CA MET A 59 -3.41 9.75 -13.53
C MET A 59 -3.23 9.50 -15.02
N ASN A 60 -2.70 10.49 -15.73
CA ASN A 60 -2.19 10.27 -17.07
C ASN A 60 -1.03 9.28 -16.92
N ASN A 61 -1.31 8.01 -17.17
CA ASN A 61 -0.31 7.07 -17.61
C ASN A 61 0.27 7.64 -18.90
N LYS A 62 1.29 8.50 -18.81
CA LYS A 62 2.29 8.62 -19.86
C LYS A 62 3.06 7.30 -19.88
N ILE A 63 2.38 6.24 -20.30
CA ILE A 63 3.00 5.07 -20.88
C ILE A 63 3.44 5.56 -22.24
N SER A 64 4.66 6.09 -22.33
CA SER A 64 5.39 5.99 -23.59
C SER A 64 5.62 4.50 -23.80
N ALA A 65 4.68 3.88 -24.51
CA ALA A 65 4.88 2.58 -25.11
C ALA A 65 5.92 2.78 -26.22
N THR A 66 7.20 2.79 -25.84
CA THR A 66 8.27 2.59 -26.81
C THR A 66 8.31 1.09 -27.08
N PRO A 67 8.05 0.62 -28.30
CA PRO A 67 8.19 -0.79 -28.62
C PRO A 67 9.68 -1.12 -28.61
N SER A 68 10.17 -1.75 -27.55
CA SER A 68 11.51 -2.32 -27.54
C SER A 68 11.47 -3.68 -28.22
N THR A 69 11.79 -3.69 -29.50
CA THR A 69 12.08 -4.91 -30.25
C THR A 69 13.40 -5.49 -29.73
N ARG A 70 13.34 -6.39 -28.74
CA ARG A 70 14.48 -7.22 -28.36
C ARG A 70 14.19 -8.67 -28.68
N THR A 71 14.81 -9.13 -29.76
CA THR A 71 14.99 -10.53 -30.12
C THR A 71 15.74 -11.22 -28.98
N ALA A 72 15.09 -12.11 -28.24
CA ALA A 72 15.74 -12.94 -27.23
C ALA A 72 15.59 -14.41 -27.64
N THR A 73 16.70 -15.01 -28.04
CA THR A 73 16.84 -16.44 -28.29
C THR A 73 16.78 -17.17 -26.95
N ALA A 74 15.68 -17.87 -26.68
CA ALA A 74 15.47 -18.58 -25.42
C ALA A 74 16.04 -20.00 -25.49
N THR A 75 17.08 -20.28 -24.69
CA THR A 75 17.42 -21.64 -24.27
C THR A 75 16.63 -21.96 -23.01
N VAL A 76 15.81 -23.02 -23.08
CA VAL A 76 14.86 -23.43 -22.05
C VAL A 76 15.63 -24.11 -20.90
N SER A 77 15.78 -23.41 -19.78
CA SER A 77 16.05 -24.02 -18.48
C SER A 77 14.85 -23.78 -17.55
N ARG A 78 14.53 -24.81 -16.73
CA ARG A 78 13.39 -24.84 -15.81
C ARG A 78 13.30 -23.54 -14.98
N PRO A 79 12.19 -22.77 -15.03
CA PRO A 79 12.07 -21.56 -14.24
C PRO A 79 11.91 -21.95 -12.78
N THR A 80 12.92 -21.65 -11.96
CA THR A 80 12.65 -21.30 -10.56
C THR A 80 11.85 -20.00 -10.62
N ASN A 81 10.63 -19.98 -10.08
CA ASN A 81 9.77 -18.79 -10.10
C ASN A 81 10.37 -17.69 -9.20
N VAL A 82 11.41 -17.02 -9.70
CA VAL A 82 12.09 -15.90 -9.07
C VAL A 82 11.48 -14.62 -9.63
N TYR A 83 10.61 -13.97 -8.86
CA TYR A 83 9.96 -12.71 -9.26
C TYR A 83 10.89 -11.52 -9.10
N ILE A 84 11.73 -11.23 -10.09
CA ILE A 84 12.68 -10.12 -10.03
C ILE A 84 11.96 -8.78 -10.25
N CYS A 85 11.95 -7.93 -9.23
CA CYS A 85 11.37 -6.59 -9.31
C CYS A 85 12.42 -5.53 -9.62
N ASN A 86 12.64 -5.21 -10.89
CA ASN A 86 13.65 -4.24 -11.31
C ASN A 86 13.06 -2.83 -11.51
N LYS A 87 13.36 -1.90 -10.58
CA LYS A 87 12.90 -0.51 -10.62
C LYS A 87 13.35 0.27 -11.88
N ASN A 88 14.43 -0.13 -12.56
CA ASN A 88 14.86 0.52 -13.81
C ASN A 88 13.95 0.18 -15.00
N ASN A 89 13.24 -0.94 -14.95
CA ASN A 89 12.36 -1.41 -16.03
C ASN A 89 10.87 -1.23 -15.71
N MET A 90 10.52 -0.95 -14.44
CA MET A 90 9.14 -0.91 -13.96
C MET A 90 8.83 0.44 -13.30
N SER A 91 7.86 1.16 -13.86
CA SER A 91 7.47 2.50 -13.37
C SER A 91 6.65 2.52 -12.07
N CYS A 92 6.34 1.35 -11.50
CA CYS A 92 5.62 1.19 -10.25
C CYS A 92 5.84 -0.23 -9.68
N GLY A 93 5.45 -0.43 -8.41
CA GLY A 93 5.34 -1.77 -7.81
C GLY A 93 6.67 -2.43 -7.43
N CYS A 94 7.80 -1.78 -7.68
CA CYS A 94 9.13 -2.23 -7.26
C CYS A 94 9.78 -1.27 -6.28
N GLY A 95 10.30 -1.84 -5.18
CA GLY A 95 11.25 -1.16 -4.32
C GLY A 95 12.67 -1.16 -4.85
N LEU A 96 13.56 -0.58 -4.06
CA LEU A 96 14.99 -0.44 -4.36
C LEU A 96 15.71 -1.80 -4.44
N THR A 97 15.32 -2.73 -3.59
CA THR A 97 15.99 -4.03 -3.48
C THR A 97 15.22 -5.09 -4.25
N ASN A 98 15.90 -5.76 -5.18
CA ASN A 98 15.34 -6.91 -5.89
C ASN A 98 15.04 -8.04 -4.90
N VAL A 99 13.84 -8.60 -5.00
CA VAL A 99 13.40 -9.71 -4.16
C VAL A 99 13.26 -10.95 -5.02
N ALA A 100 13.70 -12.10 -4.54
CA ALA A 100 13.41 -13.39 -5.15
C ALA A 100 12.38 -14.11 -4.27
N LEU A 101 11.09 -13.92 -4.57
CA LEU A 101 10.02 -14.52 -3.76
C LEU A 101 9.58 -15.84 -4.39
N THR A 102 9.43 -16.88 -3.55
CA THR A 102 8.67 -18.08 -3.96
C THR A 102 7.18 -17.78 -3.81
N PRO A 103 6.30 -18.25 -4.70
CA PRO A 103 4.87 -18.05 -4.57
C PRO A 103 4.33 -18.87 -3.39
N SER A 104 4.30 -18.25 -2.21
CA SER A 104 3.60 -18.76 -1.04
C SER A 104 2.53 -17.76 -0.61
N ARG A 105 1.42 -18.28 -0.07
CA ARG A 105 0.47 -17.44 0.68
C ARG A 105 1.21 -17.00 1.94
N ILE A 106 1.26 -15.70 2.19
CA ILE A 106 1.86 -15.15 3.40
C ILE A 106 1.07 -15.65 4.62
N VAL A 107 1.56 -16.72 5.25
CA VAL A 107 1.05 -17.28 6.51
C VAL A 107 2.28 -17.37 7.40
N GLY A 108 2.27 -16.67 8.54
CA GLY A 108 3.42 -16.62 9.44
C GLY A 108 4.33 -15.41 9.22
N GLY A 109 4.53 -14.94 7.99
CA GLY A 109 5.26 -13.71 7.65
C GLY A 109 6.77 -13.75 7.99
N GLU A 110 7.58 -13.17 7.13
CA GLU A 110 9.03 -13.01 7.33
C GLU A 110 9.37 -11.51 7.31
N GLU A 111 10.48 -11.13 7.94
CA GLU A 111 10.97 -9.76 7.85
C GLU A 111 11.20 -9.40 6.38
N ALA A 112 10.69 -8.25 5.95
CA ALA A 112 10.90 -7.78 4.59
C ALA A 112 12.39 -7.52 4.33
N ILE A 113 12.86 -7.82 3.13
CA ILE A 113 14.20 -7.37 2.74
C ILE A 113 14.22 -5.84 2.75
N PRO A 114 15.23 -5.18 3.34
CA PRO A 114 15.27 -3.72 3.41
C PRO A 114 14.99 -3.05 2.08
N TYR A 115 14.03 -2.11 2.08
CA TYR A 115 13.58 -1.34 0.92
C TYR A 115 13.06 -2.15 -0.28
N SER A 116 12.71 -3.43 -0.10
CA SER A 116 12.04 -4.23 -1.13
C SER A 116 10.62 -3.74 -1.43
N TRP A 117 9.94 -3.18 -0.41
CA TRP A 117 8.57 -2.68 -0.51
C TRP A 117 8.49 -1.15 -0.33
N SER A 118 9.27 -0.39 -1.11
CA SER A 118 9.38 1.08 -1.05
C SER A 118 8.10 1.91 -1.22
N MET A 119 6.95 1.28 -1.53
CA MET A 119 5.66 1.95 -1.63
C MET A 119 4.88 1.93 -0.32
N VAL A 120 5.31 1.13 0.67
CA VAL A 120 4.71 1.07 2.00
C VAL A 120 5.11 2.31 2.79
N VAL A 121 4.15 2.89 3.50
CA VAL A 121 4.39 4.01 4.41
C VAL A 121 3.86 3.69 5.81
N SER A 122 4.46 4.35 6.80
CA SER A 122 3.95 4.39 8.17
C SER A 122 3.06 5.62 8.33
N LEU A 123 1.77 5.44 8.56
CA LEU A 123 0.85 6.51 8.98
C LEU A 123 1.03 6.78 10.47
N ARG A 124 1.26 8.05 10.81
CA ARG A 124 1.64 8.51 12.14
C ARG A 124 0.78 9.63 12.68
N TYR A 125 0.30 9.42 13.89
CA TYR A 125 -0.40 10.38 14.75
C TYR A 125 -0.44 9.78 16.16
N ASP A 126 -0.99 10.50 17.14
CA ASP A 126 -1.12 9.98 18.50
C ASP A 126 -2.20 8.90 18.56
N CYS A 127 -1.80 7.64 18.72
CA CYS A 127 -2.72 6.51 18.86
C CYS A 127 -2.25 5.53 19.93
N LEU A 128 -3.21 4.73 20.41
CA LEU A 128 -2.95 3.72 21.42
C LEU A 128 -2.74 2.35 20.77
N ASN A 129 -1.61 1.73 21.05
CA ASN A 129 -1.34 0.33 20.73
C ASN A 129 -1.21 -0.45 22.03
N ASN A 130 -2.14 -1.38 22.28
CA ASN A 130 -2.24 -2.13 23.54
C ASN A 130 -2.21 -1.25 24.80
N GLY A 131 -2.82 -0.06 24.73
CA GLY A 131 -2.87 0.91 25.83
C GLY A 131 -1.66 1.84 25.94
N ASN A 132 -0.61 1.63 25.15
CA ASN A 132 0.56 2.51 25.11
C ASN A 132 0.45 3.52 23.96
N LEU A 133 0.83 4.77 24.23
CA LEU A 133 0.94 5.78 23.19
C LEU A 133 2.07 5.41 22.22
N THR A 134 1.74 5.36 20.93
CA THR A 134 2.69 5.13 19.83
C THR A 134 2.47 6.18 18.77
N THR A 135 3.53 6.47 18.01
CA THR A 135 3.48 7.37 16.86
C THR A 135 3.09 6.63 15.59
N HIS A 136 3.31 5.31 15.49
CA HIS A 136 2.91 4.51 14.34
C HIS A 136 1.56 3.85 14.59
N CYS A 137 0.56 4.17 13.77
CA CYS A 137 -0.81 3.73 13.97
C CYS A 137 -1.27 2.72 12.93
N CYS A 138 -0.90 2.96 11.67
CA CYS A 138 -1.33 2.16 10.54
C CYS A 138 -0.27 2.18 9.45
N GLY A 139 -0.41 1.26 8.50
CA GLY A 139 0.24 1.31 7.21
C GLY A 139 -0.52 2.19 6.20
N GLY A 140 0.15 2.40 5.08
CA GLY A 140 -0.45 2.97 3.88
C GLY A 140 0.35 2.57 2.65
N THR A 141 -0.11 3.01 1.48
CA THR A 141 0.59 2.76 0.21
C THR A 141 0.59 4.00 -0.67
N ILE A 142 1.75 4.29 -1.26
CA ILE A 142 1.93 5.44 -2.15
C ILE A 142 1.21 5.19 -3.47
N LEU A 143 0.23 6.03 -3.79
CA LEU A 143 -0.44 6.03 -5.09
C LEU A 143 0.30 6.91 -6.10
N ASN A 144 0.74 8.09 -5.66
CA ASN A 144 1.57 9.03 -6.40
C ASN A 144 2.25 10.00 -5.42
N GLU A 145 2.80 11.11 -5.92
CA GLU A 145 3.55 12.11 -5.17
C GLU A 145 2.74 12.73 -4.02
N TYR A 146 1.41 12.82 -4.14
CA TYR A 146 0.55 13.53 -3.18
C TYR A 146 -0.46 12.64 -2.46
N TYR A 147 -0.73 11.43 -2.95
CA TYR A 147 -1.84 10.62 -2.46
C TYR A 147 -1.38 9.27 -1.90
N ILE A 148 -1.85 8.98 -0.68
CA ILE A 148 -1.61 7.73 0.03
C ILE A 148 -2.92 6.98 0.18
N LEU A 149 -2.92 5.69 -0.13
CA LEU A 149 -4.03 4.77 0.13
C LEU A 149 -3.88 4.15 1.51
N THR A 150 -4.97 4.05 2.27
CA THR A 150 -5.02 3.37 3.57
C THR A 150 -6.43 2.84 3.85
N ALA A 151 -6.64 2.25 5.03
CA ALA A 151 -7.95 1.82 5.50
C ALA A 151 -8.72 3.02 6.10
N ALA A 152 -10.05 3.00 6.00
CA ALA A 152 -10.90 4.05 6.59
C ALA A 152 -10.82 4.06 8.11
N HIS A 153 -10.79 2.89 8.75
CA HIS A 153 -10.72 2.78 10.20
C HIS A 153 -9.42 3.33 10.80
N CYS A 154 -8.37 3.49 9.99
CA CYS A 154 -7.13 4.14 10.41
C CYS A 154 -7.31 5.64 10.60
N VAL A 155 -8.38 6.25 10.07
CA VAL A 155 -8.58 7.70 10.05
C VAL A 155 -10.02 8.13 10.36
N ASP A 156 -10.92 7.20 10.68
CA ASP A 156 -12.34 7.49 10.90
C ASP A 156 -12.63 8.29 12.17
N LYS A 157 -11.75 8.21 13.16
CA LYS A 157 -11.79 8.98 14.41
C LYS A 157 -11.07 10.32 14.33
N ILE A 158 -10.44 10.62 13.19
CA ILE A 158 -9.73 11.88 12.98
C ILE A 158 -10.75 12.96 12.66
N ASN A 159 -10.69 14.07 13.39
CA ASN A 159 -11.58 15.19 13.15
C ASN A 159 -11.11 15.97 11.92
N GLN A 160 -11.88 15.91 10.84
CA GLN A 160 -11.59 16.57 9.57
C GLN A 160 -11.34 18.09 9.75
N SER A 161 -12.09 18.74 10.63
CA SER A 161 -11.95 20.18 10.93
C SER A 161 -10.66 20.52 11.69
N SER A 162 -9.93 19.52 12.19
CA SER A 162 -8.74 19.69 13.01
C SER A 162 -7.53 18.90 12.48
N ILE A 163 -7.57 18.42 11.23
CA ILE A 163 -6.47 17.66 10.61
C ILE A 163 -5.14 18.41 10.73
N LEU A 164 -5.15 19.72 10.42
CA LEU A 164 -3.93 20.51 10.41
C LEU A 164 -3.29 20.62 11.80
N THR A 165 -4.09 20.53 12.87
CA THR A 165 -3.65 20.63 14.27
C THR A 165 -3.38 19.27 14.92
N GLN A 166 -3.79 18.15 14.31
CA GLN A 166 -3.59 16.78 14.84
C GLN A 166 -2.25 16.14 14.46
N ASN A 167 -1.33 16.92 13.86
CA ASN A 167 0.02 16.52 13.47
C ASN A 167 0.11 15.16 12.75
N ILE A 168 -0.84 14.90 11.85
CA ILE A 168 -0.92 13.65 11.10
C ILE A 168 0.15 13.67 10.02
N THR A 169 0.99 12.64 10.00
CA THR A 169 2.09 12.51 9.04
C THR A 169 2.18 11.11 8.47
N ILE A 170 2.84 10.97 7.34
CA ILE A 170 3.35 9.70 6.85
C ILE A 170 4.87 9.71 6.90
N ALA A 171 5.47 8.54 7.12
CA ALA A 171 6.88 8.31 6.91
C ALA A 171 7.08 7.29 5.78
N ALA A 172 7.85 7.68 4.77
CA ALA A 172 8.18 6.90 3.59
C ALA A 172 9.69 6.65 3.50
N GLY A 173 10.08 5.64 2.73
CA GLY A 173 11.49 5.30 2.49
C GLY A 173 12.20 4.65 3.68
N ILE A 174 11.43 4.02 4.57
CA ILE A 174 11.92 3.38 5.80
C ILE A 174 11.88 1.86 5.69
N HIS A 175 12.84 1.17 6.29
CA HIS A 175 12.73 -0.25 6.63
C HIS A 175 12.28 -0.43 8.09
N ASN A 176 12.85 0.37 8.99
CA ASN A 176 12.56 0.35 10.42
C ASN A 176 11.89 1.64 10.87
N LEU A 177 10.98 1.56 11.86
CA LEU A 177 10.26 2.74 12.37
C LEU A 177 11.17 3.80 13.00
N THR A 178 12.36 3.39 13.46
CA THR A 178 13.36 4.23 14.14
C THR A 178 14.48 4.73 13.22
N GLU A 179 14.36 4.56 11.90
CA GLU A 179 15.41 4.97 10.96
C GLU A 179 15.54 6.51 10.90
N ASP A 180 16.73 7.09 10.74
CA ASP A 180 16.85 8.56 10.77
C ASP A 180 16.53 9.23 9.41
N ASN A 181 16.87 8.58 8.28
CA ASN A 181 16.74 9.13 6.93
C ASN A 181 15.35 8.92 6.32
N GLN A 182 14.31 9.26 7.06
CA GLN A 182 12.92 9.10 6.63
C GLN A 182 12.42 10.29 5.82
N THR A 183 11.55 10.05 4.85
CA THR A 183 10.78 11.13 4.21
C THR A 183 9.45 11.31 4.94
N ILE A 184 9.33 12.40 5.71
CA ILE A 184 8.12 12.73 6.45
C ILE A 184 7.28 13.74 5.65
N ARG A 185 5.98 13.49 5.54
CA ARG A 185 5.02 14.42 4.93
C ARG A 185 3.78 14.57 5.78
N ARG A 186 3.28 15.79 5.91
CA ARG A 186 2.01 16.07 6.60
C ARG A 186 0.83 15.72 5.73
N VAL A 187 -0.25 15.30 6.38
CA VAL A 187 -1.57 15.11 5.78
C VAL A 187 -2.41 16.36 6.01
N ASP A 188 -3.03 16.90 4.96
CA ASP A 188 -3.92 18.07 5.03
C ASP A 188 -5.38 17.74 4.74
N ARG A 189 -5.65 16.64 4.01
CA ARG A 189 -7.01 16.19 3.67
C ARG A 189 -7.13 14.67 3.72
N ILE A 190 -8.29 14.21 4.16
CA ILE A 190 -8.60 12.78 4.27
C ILE A 190 -9.94 12.50 3.59
N PHE A 191 -9.92 11.59 2.61
CA PHE A 191 -11.10 11.15 1.87
C PHE A 191 -11.50 9.75 2.33
N ILE A 192 -12.52 9.65 3.17
CA ILE A 192 -13.11 8.37 3.58
C ILE A 192 -14.21 7.99 2.58
N HIS A 193 -14.27 6.72 2.17
CA HIS A 193 -15.34 6.26 1.29
C HIS A 193 -16.71 6.42 1.97
N SER A 194 -17.67 7.04 1.29
CA SER A 194 -18.98 7.38 1.87
C SER A 194 -19.81 6.18 2.31
N GLY A 195 -19.52 5.00 1.78
CA GLY A 195 -20.13 3.74 2.19
C GLY A 195 -19.46 3.05 3.38
N TYR A 196 -18.46 3.66 4.03
CA TYR A 196 -17.80 3.06 5.19
C TYR A 196 -18.75 2.97 6.39
N THR A 197 -18.81 1.80 7.06
CA THR A 197 -19.81 1.54 8.12
C THR A 197 -19.23 1.21 9.50
N GLY A 198 -17.93 1.40 9.73
CA GLY A 198 -17.33 1.23 11.06
C GLY A 198 -17.39 -0.20 11.63
N PRO A 199 -16.95 -0.38 12.90
CA PRO A 199 -16.88 -1.70 13.55
C PRO A 199 -18.23 -2.38 13.72
N ALA A 200 -19.30 -1.61 13.96
CA ALA A 200 -20.66 -2.11 14.16
C ALA A 200 -21.22 -2.86 12.95
N HIS A 201 -20.60 -2.67 11.78
CA HIS A 201 -21.01 -3.26 10.52
C HIS A 201 -19.82 -3.87 9.77
N TRP A 202 -18.92 -4.54 10.49
CA TRP A 202 -17.81 -5.32 9.92
C TRP A 202 -16.90 -4.52 8.97
N PHE A 203 -16.74 -3.22 9.23
CA PHE A 203 -15.85 -2.36 8.45
C PHE A 203 -16.13 -2.45 6.93
N LYS A 204 -17.40 -2.48 6.50
CA LYS A 204 -17.68 -2.45 5.05
C LYS A 204 -17.06 -1.20 4.44
N ASN A 205 -16.54 -1.33 3.21
CA ASN A 205 -15.89 -0.26 2.46
C ASN A 205 -14.78 0.44 3.24
N ASP A 206 -13.95 -0.34 3.94
CA ASP A 206 -12.82 0.15 4.73
C ASP A 206 -11.66 0.60 3.84
N ILE A 207 -11.79 1.80 3.28
CA ILE A 207 -10.82 2.44 2.40
C ILE A 207 -10.86 3.96 2.56
N ALA A 208 -9.68 4.56 2.65
CA ALA A 208 -9.49 6.00 2.66
C ALA A 208 -8.27 6.41 1.83
N ILE A 209 -8.26 7.67 1.40
CA ILE A 209 -7.13 8.30 0.71
C ILE A 209 -6.71 9.53 1.49
N LEU A 210 -5.41 9.70 1.68
CA LEU A 210 -4.81 10.86 2.31
C LEU A 210 -4.17 11.73 1.23
N HIS A 211 -4.33 13.05 1.34
CA HIS A 211 -3.59 14.03 0.55
C HIS A 211 -2.45 14.61 1.41
N LEU A 212 -1.28 14.78 0.78
CA LEU A 212 -0.09 15.31 1.42
C LEU A 212 0.05 16.81 1.15
N THR A 213 0.59 17.55 2.12
CA THR A 213 0.88 18.98 1.96
C THR A 213 1.96 19.25 0.90
N GLU A 214 2.89 18.31 0.74
CA GLU A 214 4.06 18.42 -0.13
C GLU A 214 4.30 17.09 -0.87
N PRO A 215 4.86 17.13 -2.09
CA PRO A 215 5.07 15.92 -2.87
C PRO A 215 6.16 15.03 -2.26
N LEU A 216 6.00 13.73 -2.47
CA LEU A 216 7.07 12.75 -2.38
C LEU A 216 7.94 12.84 -3.64
N ASP A 217 9.25 12.75 -3.45
CA ASP A 217 10.20 12.64 -4.55
C ASP A 217 10.26 11.19 -5.04
N LEU A 218 9.48 10.87 -6.07
CA LEU A 218 9.46 9.53 -6.68
C LEU A 218 10.53 9.34 -7.74
N ASP A 219 11.12 10.44 -8.23
CA ASP A 219 12.04 10.45 -9.37
C ASP A 219 13.48 10.21 -8.92
N THR A 220 13.92 10.90 -7.86
CA THR A 220 15.32 10.85 -7.42
C THR A 220 15.54 10.03 -6.16
N ASN A 221 14.52 9.87 -5.30
CA ASN A 221 14.67 9.05 -4.10
C ASN A 221 14.51 7.55 -4.42
N PRO A 222 15.58 6.74 -4.34
CA PRO A 222 15.50 5.34 -4.70
C PRO A 222 14.65 4.53 -3.71
N ARG A 223 14.50 4.99 -2.46
CA ARG A 223 13.79 4.29 -1.38
C ARG A 223 12.28 4.47 -1.42
N ILE A 224 11.76 5.32 -2.31
CA ILE A 224 10.34 5.61 -2.44
C ILE A 224 9.89 5.23 -3.86
N THR A 225 8.72 4.62 -3.97
CA THR A 225 8.11 4.28 -5.26
C THR A 225 6.60 4.32 -5.12
N ARG A 226 5.88 4.44 -6.24
CA ARG A 226 4.43 4.28 -6.25
C ARG A 226 4.05 2.82 -6.48
N THR A 227 2.89 2.43 -5.95
CA THR A 227 2.32 1.13 -6.24
C THR A 227 1.71 1.07 -7.65
N CYS A 228 1.68 -0.13 -8.24
CA CYS A 228 0.88 -0.37 -9.43
C CYS A 228 -0.58 -0.60 -9.03
N ARG A 229 -1.46 0.22 -9.58
CA ARG A 229 -2.90 -0.01 -9.47
C ARG A 229 -3.31 -1.14 -10.43
N PRO A 230 -4.26 -1.99 -10.02
CA PRO A 230 -4.83 -2.96 -10.93
C PRO A 230 -5.47 -2.25 -12.14
N PRO A 231 -5.39 -2.84 -13.33
CA PRO A 231 -5.94 -2.24 -14.55
C PRO A 231 -7.45 -1.99 -14.40
N ARG A 232 -7.98 -1.05 -15.20
CA ARG A 232 -9.43 -0.90 -15.36
C ARG A 232 -9.98 -2.26 -15.71
N MET A 233 -10.87 -2.81 -14.87
CA MET A 233 -11.74 -3.87 -15.35
C MET A 233 -12.61 -3.23 -16.43
N ASN A 234 -12.30 -3.52 -17.68
CA ASN A 234 -13.29 -3.37 -18.74
C ASN A 234 -14.45 -4.26 -18.30
N THR A 235 -15.60 -3.66 -18.04
CA THR A 235 -16.85 -4.38 -17.78
C THR A 235 -17.22 -5.13 -19.05
N GLN A 236 -16.61 -6.31 -19.22
CA GLN A 236 -17.05 -7.44 -20.02
C GLN A 236 -16.50 -8.70 -19.34
N GLN A 237 -17.04 -8.98 -18.17
CA GLN A 237 -17.23 -10.33 -17.63
C GLN A 237 -18.00 -10.16 -16.33
N ASP A 238 -19.31 -10.15 -16.51
CA ASP A 238 -20.30 -10.47 -15.47
C ASP A 238 -20.06 -11.88 -14.92
#